data_AF-A0A4Y2QU53-F1
#
_entry.id   AF-A0A4Y2QU53-F1
#
_cell.length_a   1.000
_cell.length_b   1.000
_cell.length_c   1.000
_cell.angle_alpha   90.00
_cell.angle_beta   90.00
_cell.angle_gamma   90.00
#
_symmetry.space_group_name_H-M   'P 1'
#
loop_
_entity.id
_entity.type
_entity.pdbx_description
1 polymer ?
#
loop_
_entity_poly.entity_id
_entity_poly.type
_entity_poly.pdbx_seq_one_letter_code
_entity_poly.pdbx_strand_id
1 'polypeptide(L)'
;FLSTDSPCPLGFEEIARVRNSEGMLELAKKHQKMLEDVSNYTGMDISQGPNVLGLYDTLLIEKMYHLTIPTLLDNYFEELQEFQEATFKCFFGSDLLLRLRFGEIFLLLIL
;
A
#
# COMPACT_ATOMS: atom_id res chain seq x y z
N PHE A 1 5.49 11.33 15.71
CA PHE A 1 5.74 10.15 14.86
C PHE A 1 4.61 10.00 13.84
N LEU A 2 4.41 11.00 12.97
CA LEU A 2 3.21 11.07 12.11
C LEU A 2 3.45 10.60 10.68
N SER A 3 4.71 10.64 10.23
CA SER A 3 5.13 10.09 8.95
C SER A 3 5.71 8.69 9.12
N THR A 4 5.50 7.84 8.11
CA THR A 4 6.16 6.53 7.92
C THR A 4 7.69 6.61 7.97
N ASP A 5 8.24 7.79 7.74
CA ASP A 5 9.68 8.01 7.54
C ASP A 5 10.37 8.56 8.80
N SER A 6 9.61 8.75 9.88
CA SER A 6 10.18 9.08 11.17
C SER A 6 10.93 7.84 11.71
N PRO A 7 12.15 7.96 12.27
CA PRO A 7 12.87 6.80 12.77
C PRO A 7 12.17 6.15 13.97
N CYS A 8 11.55 4.98 13.78
CA CYS A 8 11.11 4.08 14.87
C CYS A 8 11.37 2.64 14.48
N PRO A 9 12.40 2.01 15.09
CA PRO A 9 12.72 0.61 14.85
C PRO A 9 11.52 -0.33 15.01
N LEU A 10 10.74 -0.18 16.10
CA LEU A 10 9.55 -0.99 16.36
C LEU A 10 8.48 -0.83 15.28
N GLY A 11 8.34 0.37 14.72
CA GLY A 11 7.41 0.62 13.63
C GLY A 11 7.84 -0.12 12.35
N PHE A 12 9.13 -0.09 12.02
CA PHE A 12 9.66 -0.80 10.86
C PHE A 12 9.58 -2.32 11.02
N GLU A 13 9.88 -2.84 12.21
CA GLU A 13 9.74 -4.27 12.53
C GLU A 13 8.29 -4.74 12.38
N GLU A 14 7.33 -3.96 12.87
CA GLU A 14 5.91 -4.31 12.78
C GLU A 14 5.38 -4.24 11.34
N ILE A 15 5.78 -3.24 10.55
CA ILE A 15 5.47 -3.18 9.11
C ILE A 15 6.02 -4.43 8.40
N ALA A 16 7.28 -4.80 8.69
CA ALA A 16 7.89 -5.99 8.11
C ALA A 16 7.14 -7.27 8.52
N ARG A 17 6.71 -7.38 9.78
CA ARG A 17 5.93 -8.52 10.28
C ARG A 17 4.60 -8.65 9.56
N VAL A 18 3.84 -7.56 9.41
CA VAL A 18 2.53 -7.57 8.74
C VAL A 18 2.69 -7.87 7.24
N ARG A 19 3.67 -7.23 6.58
CA ARG A 19 3.97 -7.46 5.15
C ARG A 19 4.36 -8.92 4.85
N ASN A 20 5.07 -9.56 5.78
CA ASN A 20 5.51 -10.96 5.64
C ASN A 20 4.50 -11.97 6.22
N SER A 21 3.28 -11.54 6.56
CA SER A 21 2.23 -12.44 7.03
C SER A 21 1.75 -13.38 5.93
N GLU A 22 1.25 -14.56 6.31
CA GLU A 22 0.69 -15.54 5.38
C GLU A 22 -0.36 -14.93 4.45
N GLY A 23 -1.27 -14.11 4.98
CA GLY A 23 -2.30 -13.45 4.18
C GLY A 23 -1.73 -12.54 3.09
N MET A 24 -0.66 -11.79 3.38
CA MET A 24 -0.02 -10.94 2.37
C MET A 24 0.76 -11.77 1.34
N LEU A 25 1.40 -12.85 1.76
CA LEU A 25 2.10 -13.75 0.84
C LEU A 25 1.12 -14.47 -0.12
N GLU A 26 -0.03 -14.92 0.38
CA GLU A 26 -1.07 -15.54 -0.44
C GLU A 26 -1.72 -14.51 -1.39
N LEU A 27 -1.92 -13.27 -0.93
CA LEU A 27 -2.42 -12.20 -1.79
C LEU A 27 -1.42 -11.86 -2.92
N ALA A 28 -0.13 -11.79 -2.61
CA ALA A 28 0.92 -11.57 -3.60
C ALA A 28 0.97 -12.70 -4.64
N LYS A 29 0.78 -13.96 -4.22
CA LYS A 29 0.67 -15.10 -5.14
C LYS A 29 -0.59 -15.01 -6.00
N LYS A 30 -1.75 -14.69 -5.41
CA LYS A 30 -3.02 -14.51 -6.13
C LYS A 30 -2.89 -13.49 -7.27
N HIS A 31 -2.21 -12.38 -7.01
CA HIS A 31 -2.03 -11.29 -7.97
C HIS A 31 -0.68 -11.31 -8.70
N GLN A 32 0.06 -12.43 -8.66
CA GLN A 32 1.42 -12.51 -9.21
C GLN A 32 1.49 -12.04 -10.66
N LYS A 33 0.54 -12.48 -11.51
CA LYS A 33 0.50 -12.09 -12.91
C LYS A 33 0.32 -10.58 -13.09
N MET A 34 -0.60 -9.97 -12.34
CA MET A 34 -0.83 -8.52 -12.38
C MET A 34 0.44 -7.78 -11.95
N LEU A 35 1.07 -8.21 -10.85
CA LEU A 35 2.30 -7.61 -10.34
C LEU A 35 3.43 -7.67 -11.38
N GLU A 36 3.62 -8.82 -12.04
CA GLU A 36 4.63 -8.99 -13.08
C GLU A 36 4.34 -8.15 -14.32
N ASP A 37 3.12 -8.23 -14.87
CA ASP A 37 2.74 -7.50 -16.08
C ASP A 37 2.85 -5.98 -15.89
N VAL A 38 2.35 -5.46 -14.76
CA VAL A 38 2.38 -4.03 -14.45
C VAL A 38 3.80 -3.57 -14.12
N SER A 39 4.60 -4.39 -13.42
CA SER A 39 6.00 -4.02 -13.14
C SER A 39 6.81 -3.94 -14.44
N ASN A 40 6.61 -4.89 -15.35
CA ASN A 40 7.25 -4.88 -16.67
C ASN A 40 6.80 -3.69 -17.51
N TYR A 41 5.53 -3.31 -17.43
CA TYR A 41 4.99 -2.18 -18.20
C TYR A 41 5.47 -0.82 -17.68
N THR A 42 5.49 -0.63 -16.37
CA THR A 42 5.85 0.65 -15.75
C THR A 42 7.35 0.82 -15.53
N GLY A 43 8.12 -0.27 -15.53
CA GLY A 43 9.53 -0.28 -15.14
C GLY A 43 9.76 -0.11 -13.63
N MET A 44 8.69 -0.18 -12.82
CA MET A 44 8.75 -0.11 -11.36
C MET A 44 8.39 -1.46 -10.76
N ASP A 45 9.12 -1.91 -9.75
CA ASP A 45 8.70 -3.09 -8.97
C ASP A 45 7.50 -2.71 -8.08
N ILE A 46 6.29 -3.01 -8.55
CA ILE A 46 5.06 -2.71 -7.81
C ILE A 46 4.73 -3.75 -6.74
N SER A 47 5.53 -4.82 -6.61
CA SER A 47 5.44 -5.70 -5.43
C SER A 47 5.97 -4.99 -4.16
N GLN A 48 6.71 -3.88 -4.35
CA GLN A 48 7.12 -3.00 -3.25
C GLN A 48 5.95 -2.10 -2.83
N GLY A 49 5.69 -2.07 -1.53
CA GLY A 49 4.54 -1.36 -0.96
C GLY A 49 4.36 0.08 -1.47
N PRO A 50 5.36 0.97 -1.36
CA PRO A 50 5.21 2.37 -1.79
C PRO A 50 4.86 2.56 -3.27
N ASN A 51 5.36 1.69 -4.15
CA ASN A 51 5.18 1.83 -5.59
C ASN A 51 3.74 1.52 -6.01
N VAL A 52 3.13 0.47 -5.46
CA VAL A 52 1.72 0.16 -5.79
C VAL A 52 0.75 1.20 -5.22
N LEU A 53 1.04 1.75 -4.03
CA LEU A 53 0.24 2.84 -3.47
C LEU A 53 0.25 4.06 -4.42
N GLY A 54 1.44 4.52 -4.81
CA GLY A 54 1.57 5.69 -5.69
C GLY A 54 1.01 5.48 -7.10
N LEU A 55 1.22 4.28 -7.68
CA LEU A 55 0.67 3.94 -9.00
C LEU A 55 -0.85 3.96 -8.99
N TYR A 56 -1.48 3.27 -8.03
CA TYR A 56 -2.94 3.20 -7.95
C TYR A 56 -3.55 4.59 -7.70
N ASP A 57 -3.00 5.37 -6.77
CA ASP A 57 -3.48 6.73 -6.49
C ASP A 57 -3.42 7.61 -7.76
N THR A 58 -2.36 7.48 -8.55
CA THR A 58 -2.22 8.19 -9.84
C THR A 58 -3.32 7.77 -10.82
N LEU A 59 -3.51 6.47 -11.02
CA LEU A 59 -4.53 5.93 -11.94
C LEU A 59 -5.95 6.30 -11.50
N LEU A 60 -6.21 6.31 -10.20
CA LEU A 60 -7.49 6.71 -9.62
C LEU A 60 -7.78 8.18 -9.95
N ILE A 61 -6.80 9.06 -9.72
CA ILE A 61 -6.92 10.49 -10.07
C ILE A 61 -7.16 10.65 -11.58
N GLU A 62 -6.38 9.99 -12.43
CA GLU A 62 -6.56 10.05 -13.88
C GLU A 62 -7.98 9.63 -14.30
N LYS A 63 -8.51 8.54 -13.74
CA LYS A 63 -9.90 8.10 -13.96
C LYS A 63 -10.92 9.13 -13.50
N MET A 64 -10.74 9.71 -12.30
CA MET A 64 -11.65 10.72 -11.75
C MET A 64 -11.75 11.96 -12.64
N TYR A 65 -10.67 12.32 -13.32
CA TYR A 65 -10.62 13.45 -14.25
C TYR A 65 -10.85 13.05 -15.72
N HIS A 66 -11.32 11.83 -15.99
CA HIS A 66 -11.59 11.31 -17.32
C HIS A 66 -10.38 11.39 -18.28
N LEU A 67 -9.18 11.27 -17.73
CA LEU A 67 -7.96 11.18 -18.52
C LEU A 67 -7.77 9.76 -19.05
N THR A 68 -7.10 9.65 -20.19
CA THR A 68 -6.82 8.35 -20.80
C THR A 68 -5.77 7.61 -19.98
N ILE A 69 -6.12 6.44 -19.47
CA ILE A 69 -5.17 5.50 -18.88
C ILE A 69 -4.84 4.38 -19.88
N PRO A 70 -3.63 3.79 -19.82
CA PRO A 70 -3.29 2.64 -20.65
C PRO A 70 -4.24 1.45 -20.43
N THR A 71 -4.68 0.80 -21.51
CA THR A 71 -5.63 -0.33 -21.45
C THR A 71 -5.14 -1.48 -20.56
N LEU A 72 -3.83 -1.75 -20.54
CA LEU A 72 -3.25 -2.76 -19.64
C LEU A 72 -3.55 -2.43 -18.17
N LEU A 73 -3.36 -1.18 -17.76
CA LEU A 73 -3.58 -0.73 -16.38
C LEU A 73 -5.07 -0.63 -16.05
N ASP A 74 -5.91 -0.30 -17.03
CA ASP A 74 -7.36 -0.31 -16.86
C ASP A 74 -7.90 -1.72 -16.60
N ASN A 75 -7.40 -2.72 -17.34
CA ASN A 75 -7.78 -4.12 -17.17
C ASN A 75 -7.42 -4.67 -15.78
N TYR A 76 -6.35 -4.18 -15.17
CA TYR A 76 -5.90 -4.58 -13.83
C TYR A 76 -6.36 -3.65 -12.72
N PHE A 77 -7.23 -2.66 -13.00
CA PHE A 77 -7.54 -1.60 -12.04
C PHE A 77 -8.14 -2.11 -10.73
N GLU A 78 -9.08 -3.07 -10.80
CA GLU A 78 -9.70 -3.67 -9.60
C GLU A 78 -8.70 -4.52 -8.81
N GLU A 79 -7.83 -5.27 -9.49
CA GLU A 79 -6.78 -6.06 -8.83
C GLU A 79 -5.72 -5.18 -8.17
N LEU A 80 -5.35 -4.07 -8.83
CA LEU A 80 -4.46 -3.05 -8.27
C LEU A 80 -5.08 -2.41 -7.02
N GLN A 81 -6.39 -2.13 -7.05
CA GLN A 81 -7.10 -1.63 -5.87
C GLN A 81 -7.02 -2.62 -4.71
N GLU A 82 -7.36 -3.88 -4.93
CA GLU A 82 -7.33 -4.90 -3.88
C GLU A 82 -5.93 -5.03 -3.26
N PHE A 83 -4.90 -5.08 -4.10
CA PHE A 83 -3.52 -5.20 -3.63
C PHE A 83 -3.02 -3.91 -2.94
N GLN A 84 -3.42 -2.74 -3.44
CA GLN A 84 -3.13 -1.44 -2.83
C GLN A 84 -3.75 -1.34 -1.43
N GLU A 85 -5.01 -1.72 -1.27
CA GLU A 85 -5.72 -1.64 0.01
C GLU A 85 -5.08 -2.54 1.07
N ALA A 86 -4.69 -3.76 0.67
CA ALA A 86 -3.96 -4.68 1.54
C ALA A 86 -2.56 -4.15 1.89
N THR A 87 -1.85 -3.59 0.91
CA THR A 87 -0.57 -2.92 1.11
C THR A 87 -0.70 -1.74 2.09
N PHE A 88 -1.75 -0.92 1.95
CA PHE A 88 -2.03 0.20 2.85
C PHE A 88 -2.24 -0.29 4.29
N LYS A 89 -2.98 -1.38 4.48
CA LYS A 89 -3.18 -2.02 5.79
C LYS A 89 -1.87 -2.50 6.42
N CYS A 90 -0.81 -2.77 5.66
CA CYS A 90 0.51 -3.09 6.25
C CYS A 90 1.10 -1.93 7.06
N PHE A 91 0.72 -0.68 6.75
CA PHE A 91 1.21 0.52 7.42
C PHE A 91 0.29 1.02 8.54
N PHE A 92 -1.00 0.67 8.49
CA PHE A 92 -2.04 1.26 9.35
C PHE A 92 -2.98 0.25 10.02
N GLY A 93 -2.89 -1.04 9.68
CA GLY A 93 -3.82 -2.08 10.15
C GLY A 93 -3.42 -2.77 11.46
N SER A 94 -2.26 -2.43 12.04
CA SER A 94 -1.81 -3.00 13.31
C SER A 94 -2.09 -2.05 14.46
N ASP A 95 -2.66 -2.58 15.55
CA ASP A 95 -2.84 -1.85 16.82
C ASP A 95 -1.52 -1.25 17.34
N LEU A 96 -0.40 -1.96 17.14
CA LEU A 96 0.91 -1.45 17.52
C LEU A 96 1.30 -0.25 16.65
N LEU A 97 1.11 -0.32 15.33
CA LEU A 97 1.39 0.80 14.43
C LEU A 97 0.50 2.02 14.73
N LEU A 98 -0.77 1.78 15.03
CA LEU A 98 -1.71 2.85 15.41
C LEU A 98 -1.27 3.53 16.70
N ARG A 99 -0.87 2.78 17.74
CA ARG A 99 -0.33 3.35 18.98
C ARG A 99 0.95 4.13 18.76
N LEU A 100 1.90 3.58 18.01
CA LEU A 100 3.20 4.21 17.74
C LEU A 100 3.07 5.52 16.94
N ARG A 101 2.02 5.67 16.11
CA ARG A 101 1.81 6.85 15.25
C ARG A 101 0.86 7.88 15.84
N PHE A 102 -0.31 7.42 16.26
CA PHE A 102 -1.45 8.26 16.62
C PHE A 102 -1.70 8.37 18.11
N GLY A 103 -1.02 7.58 18.96
CA GLY A 103 -1.23 7.60 20.41
C GLY A 103 -1.14 9.01 21.00
N GLU A 104 -0.10 9.76 20.63
CA GLU A 104 0.12 11.13 21.09
C GLU A 104 -0.92 12.13 20.55
N ILE A 105 -1.35 11.99 19.29
CA ILE A 105 -2.45 12.82 18.75
C ILE A 105 -3.75 12.54 19.48
N PHE A 106 -4.04 11.26 19.75
CA PHE A 106 -5.27 10.87 20.40
C PHE A 106 -5.35 11.49 21.81
N LEU A 107 -4.25 11.51 22.55
CA LEU A 107 -4.16 12.20 23.84
C LEU A 107 -4.45 13.70 23.74
N LEU A 108 -4.02 14.37 22.66
CA LEU A 108 -4.29 15.79 22.43
C LEU A 108 -5.74 16.10 22.07
N LEU A 109 -6.51 15.13 21.57
CA LEU A 109 -7.91 15.33 21.16
C LEU A 109 -8.91 15.05 22.29
N ILE A 110 -8.50 14.39 23.36
CA ILE A 110 -9.37 14.01 24.50
C ILE A 110 -9.15 14.94 25.71
N LEU A 111 -8.19 15.87 25.64
CA LEU A 111 -7.93 16.93 26.61
C LEU A 111 -8.55 18.26 26.14
#